data_AF-A0A644ZP24-F1
#
_entry.id   AF-A0A644ZP24-F1
#
_cell.length_a   1.000
_cell.length_b   1.000
_cell.length_c   1.000
_cell.angle_alpha   90.00
_cell.angle_beta   90.00
_cell.angle_gamma   90.00
#
_symmetry.space_group_name_H-M   'P 1'
#
loop_
_entity.id
_entity.type
_entity.pdbx_description
1 polymer ?
#
loop_
_entity_poly.entity_id
_entity_poly.type
_entity_poly.pdbx_seq_one_letter_code
_entity_poly.pdbx_strand_id
1 'polypeptide(L)'
;MESNDLFALADELRELKETKKRLEDELKTVGLEIDRVDADLAQRMADTETQNFTRNGTMFCLTSTTRASAAAGRRDELFEALRAAGYGDLVYETVNANSLSAFVKEQTTENGDALPQWLDGLVIVFEKTTVGVRKAAR
;
A
#
# COMPACT_ATOMS: atom_id res chain seq x y z
N MET A 1 17.96 6.27 36.20
CA MET A 1 16.63 5.72 35.89
C MET A 1 16.22 6.06 34.47
N GLU A 2 16.29 7.32 34.02
CA GLU A 2 15.93 7.72 32.64
C GLU A 2 16.73 7.03 31.52
N SER A 3 18.02 6.75 31.74
CA SER A 3 18.81 6.00 30.74
C SER A 3 18.32 4.56 30.57
N ASN A 4 17.71 3.95 31.60
CA ASN A 4 17.22 2.57 31.53
C ASN A 4 15.91 2.49 30.72
N ASP A 5 15.07 3.52 30.84
CA ASP A 5 13.84 3.66 30.06
C ASP A 5 14.13 3.91 28.56
N LEU A 6 15.14 4.74 28.26
CA LEU A 6 15.58 4.97 26.87
C LEU A 6 16.08 3.69 26.18
N PHE A 7 16.89 2.89 26.87
CA PHE A 7 17.39 1.63 26.30
C PHE A 7 16.27 0.59 26.16
N ALA A 8 15.34 0.50 27.13
CA ALA A 8 14.18 -0.38 27.04
C ALA A 8 13.30 -0.03 25.83
N LEU A 9 12.97 1.24 25.62
CA LEU A 9 12.20 1.70 24.46
C LEU A 9 12.94 1.47 23.15
N ALA A 10 14.27 1.59 23.13
CA ALA A 10 15.07 1.32 21.94
C ALA A 10 15.05 -0.17 21.56
N ASP A 11 15.14 -1.06 22.55
CA ASP A 11 15.02 -2.51 22.35
C ASP A 11 13.61 -2.89 21.91
N GLU A 12 12.57 -2.36 22.55
CA GLU A 12 11.18 -2.58 22.14
C GLU A 12 10.93 -2.12 20.70
N LEU A 13 11.39 -0.91 20.32
CA LEU A 13 11.24 -0.41 18.95
C LEU A 13 11.94 -1.30 17.92
N ARG A 14 13.11 -1.86 18.27
CA ARG A 14 13.85 -2.79 17.40
C ARG A 14 13.07 -4.08 17.22
N GLU A 15 12.62 -4.70 18.32
CA GLU A 15 11.85 -5.95 18.31
C GLU A 15 10.52 -5.81 17.55
N LEU A 16 9.82 -4.68 17.72
CA LEU A 16 8.59 -4.39 16.98
C LEU A 16 8.83 -4.26 15.48
N LYS A 17 9.93 -3.62 15.05
CA LYS A 17 10.28 -3.51 13.62
C LYS A 17 10.66 -4.85 13.01
N GLU A 18 11.40 -5.68 13.75
CA GLU A 18 11.75 -7.05 13.33
C GLU A 18 10.50 -7.94 13.24
N THR A 19 9.62 -7.86 14.23
CA THR A 19 8.34 -8.57 14.25
C THR A 19 7.44 -8.16 13.09
N LYS A 20 7.30 -6.84 12.85
CA LYS A 20 6.54 -6.32 11.71
C LYS A 20 7.04 -6.92 10.39
N LYS A 21 8.36 -6.89 10.17
CA LYS A 21 8.96 -7.44 8.94
C LYS A 21 8.64 -8.93 8.77
N ARG A 22 8.80 -9.72 9.84
CA ARG A 22 8.48 -11.15 9.83
C ARG A 22 7.01 -11.40 9.48
N LEU A 23 6.09 -10.64 10.09
CA LEU A 23 4.66 -10.76 9.81
C LEU A 23 4.31 -10.33 8.37
N GLU A 24 4.97 -9.32 7.81
CA GLU A 24 4.82 -8.93 6.40
C GLU A 24 5.28 -10.06 5.44
N ASP A 25 6.38 -10.74 5.77
CA ASP A 25 6.89 -11.87 5.00
C ASP A 25 5.95 -13.10 5.11
N GLU A 26 5.43 -13.40 6.31
CA GLU A 26 4.44 -14.45 6.54
C GLU A 26 3.12 -14.16 5.80
N LEU A 27 2.62 -12.93 5.88
CA LEU A 27 1.42 -12.49 5.17
C LEU A 27 1.56 -12.66 3.66
N LYS A 28 2.72 -12.28 3.11
CA LYS A 28 3.02 -12.48 1.68
C LYS A 28 3.00 -13.95 1.31
N THR A 29 3.59 -14.81 2.16
CA THR A 29 3.64 -16.25 1.92
C THR A 29 2.23 -16.87 1.93
N VAL A 30 1.42 -16.56 2.94
CA VAL A 30 0.03 -17.01 3.03
C VAL A 30 -0.80 -16.50 1.84
N GLY A 31 -0.59 -15.25 1.42
CA GLY A 31 -1.25 -14.70 0.23
C GLY A 31 -0.98 -15.52 -1.04
N LEU A 32 0.29 -15.89 -1.28
CA LEU A 32 0.67 -16.73 -2.41
C LEU A 32 0.07 -18.14 -2.34
N GLU A 33 0.00 -18.72 -1.14
CA GLU A 33 -0.63 -20.03 -0.95
C GLU A 33 -2.15 -19.98 -1.18
N ILE A 34 -2.81 -18.91 -0.73
CA ILE A 34 -4.24 -18.67 -1.01
C ILE A 34 -4.47 -18.58 -2.51
N ASP A 35 -3.72 -17.73 -3.22
CA ASP A 35 -3.86 -17.55 -4.68
C ASP A 35 -3.67 -18.89 -5.43
N ARG A 36 -2.69 -19.69 -5.01
CA ARG A 36 -2.45 -21.02 -5.58
C ARG A 36 -3.63 -21.96 -5.34
N VAL A 37 -4.09 -22.08 -4.10
CA VAL A 37 -5.16 -23.02 -3.73
C VAL A 37 -6.49 -22.59 -4.35
N ASP A 38 -6.75 -21.28 -4.45
CA ASP A 38 -7.92 -20.73 -5.13
C ASP A 38 -7.93 -21.12 -6.62
N ALA A 39 -6.81 -20.92 -7.31
CA ALA A 39 -6.67 -21.33 -8.72
C ALA A 39 -6.85 -22.84 -8.92
N ASP A 40 -6.19 -23.66 -8.08
CA ASP A 40 -6.32 -25.13 -8.13
C ASP A 40 -7.76 -25.58 -7.87
N LEU A 41 -8.46 -24.95 -6.92
CA LEU A 41 -9.85 -25.27 -6.60
C LEU A 41 -10.80 -24.83 -7.72
N ALA A 42 -10.63 -23.61 -8.25
CA ALA A 42 -11.43 -23.11 -9.37
C ALA A 42 -11.27 -23.98 -10.62
N GLN A 43 -10.04 -24.42 -10.94
CA GLN A 43 -9.79 -25.35 -12.04
C GLN A 43 -10.52 -26.68 -11.83
N ARG A 44 -10.42 -27.28 -10.64
CA ARG A 44 -11.12 -28.53 -10.33
C ARG A 44 -12.64 -28.38 -10.39
N MET A 45 -13.18 -27.26 -9.91
CA MET A 45 -14.60 -26.95 -10.01
C MET A 45 -15.03 -26.84 -11.48
N ALA A 46 -14.23 -26.21 -12.33
CA ALA A 46 -14.49 -26.15 -13.77
C ALA A 46 -14.42 -27.54 -14.44
N ASP A 47 -13.38 -28.32 -14.16
CA ASP A 47 -13.17 -29.66 -14.74
C ASP A 47 -14.29 -30.64 -14.36
N THR A 48 -14.89 -30.44 -13.19
CA THR A 48 -16.00 -31.27 -12.66
C THR A 48 -17.38 -30.66 -12.91
N GLU A 49 -17.46 -29.54 -13.64
CA GLU A 49 -18.70 -28.78 -13.86
C GLU A 49 -19.44 -28.42 -12.55
N THR A 50 -18.69 -28.28 -11.45
CA THR A 50 -19.23 -27.92 -10.13
C THR A 50 -19.36 -26.40 -10.01
N GLN A 51 -20.58 -25.87 -10.11
CA GLN A 51 -20.81 -24.42 -9.97
C GLN A 51 -20.65 -23.93 -8.52
N ASN A 52 -21.08 -24.73 -7.53
CA ASN A 52 -20.91 -24.42 -6.11
C ASN A 52 -20.98 -25.68 -5.25
N PHE A 53 -20.45 -25.61 -4.03
CA PHE A 53 -20.61 -26.61 -2.99
C PHE A 53 -20.51 -26.00 -1.59
N THR A 54 -21.05 -26.68 -0.58
CA THR A 54 -20.95 -26.25 0.82
C THR A 54 -20.17 -27.28 1.63
N ARG A 55 -19.17 -26.82 2.40
CA ARG A 55 -18.39 -27.66 3.31
C ARG A 55 -18.11 -26.89 4.59
N ASN A 56 -18.38 -27.51 5.74
CA ASN A 56 -18.14 -26.93 7.07
C ASN A 56 -18.81 -25.56 7.31
N GLY A 57 -20.01 -25.37 6.74
CA GLY A 57 -20.74 -24.10 6.86
C GLY A 57 -20.27 -23.01 5.91
N THR A 58 -19.28 -23.27 5.05
CA THR A 58 -18.80 -22.34 4.02
C THR A 58 -19.27 -22.78 2.64
N MET A 59 -19.88 -21.86 1.89
CA MET A 59 -20.24 -22.07 0.48
C MET A 59 -19.11 -21.57 -0.41
N PHE A 60 -18.72 -22.39 -1.37
CA PHE A 60 -17.72 -22.10 -2.40
C PHE A 60 -18.43 -22.05 -3.74
N CYS A 61 -18.27 -20.96 -4.49
CA CYS A 61 -18.93 -20.74 -5.78
C CYS A 61 -17.89 -20.39 -6.83
N LEU A 62 -17.95 -21.06 -7.99
CA LEU A 62 -17.18 -20.67 -9.16
C LEU A 62 -17.76 -19.36 -9.70
N THR A 63 -16.94 -18.33 -9.81
CA THR A 63 -17.35 -17.03 -10.38
C THR A 63 -16.38 -16.63 -11.49
N SER A 64 -16.92 -16.06 -12.56
CA SER A 64 -16.10 -15.46 -13.61
C SER A 64 -16.18 -13.94 -13.45
N THR A 65 -15.03 -13.31 -13.22
CA THR A 65 -14.92 -11.85 -13.16
C THR A 65 -13.92 -11.40 -14.22
N THR A 66 -14.33 -10.48 -15.10
CA THR A 66 -13.39 -9.86 -16.03
C THR A 66 -12.41 -8.99 -15.26
N ARG A 67 -11.12 -9.30 -15.39
CA ARG A 67 -10.02 -8.48 -14.89
C ARG A 67 -9.30 -7.87 -16.09
N ALA A 68 -9.09 -6.56 -16.06
CA ALA A 68 -8.31 -5.85 -17.06
C ALA A 68 -7.19 -5.08 -16.36
N SER A 69 -6.00 -5.13 -16.94
CA SER A 69 -4.84 -4.36 -16.50
C SER A 69 -4.19 -3.72 -17.72
N ALA A 70 -3.48 -2.61 -17.50
CA ALA A 70 -2.68 -2.02 -18.57
C ALA A 70 -1.67 -3.05 -19.10
N ALA A 71 -1.50 -3.10 -20.41
CA ALA A 71 -0.41 -3.86 -21.00
C ALA A 71 0.93 -3.27 -20.54
N ALA A 72 1.96 -4.11 -20.43
CA ALA A 72 3.28 -3.70 -19.98
C ALA A 72 3.80 -2.49 -20.79
N GLY A 73 4.20 -1.42 -20.10
CA GLY A 73 4.70 -0.19 -20.71
C GLY A 73 3.66 0.71 -21.37
N ARG A 74 2.38 0.31 -21.44
CA ARG A 74 1.31 1.07 -22.14
C ARG A 74 0.36 1.81 -21.20
N ARG A 75 0.78 2.06 -19.96
CA ARG A 75 -0.05 2.73 -18.96
C ARG A 75 -0.45 4.14 -19.41
N ASP A 76 0.51 4.91 -19.90
CA ASP A 76 0.25 6.31 -20.25
C ASP A 76 -0.63 6.40 -21.51
N GLU A 77 -0.41 5.53 -22.50
CA GLU A 77 -1.29 5.38 -23.67
C GLU A 77 -2.72 4.98 -23.27
N LEU A 78 -2.89 4.08 -22.29
CA LEU A 78 -4.20 3.71 -21.76
C LEU A 78 -4.88 4.91 -21.11
N PHE A 79 -4.16 5.70 -20.31
CA PHE A 79 -4.73 6.88 -19.65
C PHE A 79 -5.19 7.91 -20.67
N GLU A 80 -4.38 8.20 -21.68
CA GLU A 80 -4.78 9.13 -22.74
C GLU A 80 -5.98 8.61 -23.55
N ALA A 81 -6.01 7.31 -23.87
CA ALA A 81 -7.16 6.71 -24.53
C ALA A 81 -8.44 6.80 -23.69
N LEU A 82 -8.36 6.57 -22.37
CA LEU A 82 -9.49 6.69 -21.46
C LEU A 82 -9.98 8.14 -21.37
N ARG A 83 -9.08 9.12 -21.26
CA ARG A 83 -9.44 10.55 -21.26
C ARG A 83 -10.10 10.96 -22.57
N ALA A 84 -9.52 10.59 -23.71
CA ALA A 84 -10.05 10.90 -25.03
C ALA A 84 -11.44 10.28 -25.26
N ALA A 85 -11.71 9.12 -24.66
CA ALA A 85 -13.00 8.44 -24.70
C ALA A 85 -14.02 8.98 -23.68
N GLY A 86 -13.68 10.01 -22.88
CA GLY A 86 -14.57 10.60 -21.88
C GLY A 86 -14.62 9.87 -20.54
N TYR A 87 -13.72 8.90 -20.30
CA TYR A 87 -13.61 8.15 -19.06
C TYR A 87 -12.42 8.60 -18.21
N GLY A 88 -12.10 9.90 -18.25
CA GLY A 88 -10.99 10.49 -17.49
C GLY A 88 -11.10 10.24 -15.99
N ASP A 89 -12.31 10.15 -15.44
CA ASP A 89 -12.55 9.89 -14.01
C ASP A 89 -12.09 8.50 -13.54
N LEU A 90 -11.85 7.56 -14.47
CA LEU A 90 -11.21 6.27 -14.14
C LEU A 90 -9.70 6.42 -13.87
N VAL A 91 -9.09 7.52 -14.29
CA VAL A 91 -7.67 7.80 -14.11
C VAL A 91 -7.48 8.57 -12.81
N TYR A 92 -6.92 7.90 -11.80
CA TYR A 92 -6.56 8.52 -10.54
C TYR A 92 -5.15 9.09 -10.60
N GLU A 93 -5.05 10.42 -10.62
CA GLU A 93 -3.78 11.13 -10.46
C GLU A 93 -3.52 11.41 -8.99
N THR A 94 -2.36 10.99 -8.50
CA THR A 94 -1.96 11.17 -7.11
C THR A 94 -0.67 11.95 -7.03
N VAL A 95 -0.59 12.92 -6.12
CA VAL A 95 0.67 13.54 -5.75
C VAL A 95 1.41 12.62 -4.78
N ASN A 96 2.70 12.40 -4.99
CA ASN A 96 3.52 11.63 -4.06
C ASN A 96 3.60 12.37 -2.71
N ALA A 97 3.17 11.72 -1.63
CA ALA A 97 3.13 12.33 -0.31
C ALA A 97 4.50 12.83 0.19
N ASN A 98 5.59 12.09 -0.08
CA ASN A 98 6.92 12.50 0.34
C ASN A 98 7.41 13.71 -0.44
N SER A 99 7.22 13.71 -1.76
CA SER A 99 7.53 14.87 -2.61
C SER A 99 6.71 16.09 -2.20
N LEU A 100 5.42 15.91 -1.92
CA LEU A 100 4.56 16.98 -1.43
C LEU A 100 5.04 17.51 -0.07
N SER A 101 5.38 16.65 0.89
CA SER A 101 5.93 17.09 2.18
C SER A 101 7.23 17.88 2.04
N ALA A 102 8.14 17.44 1.18
CA ALA A 102 9.40 18.15 0.91
C ALA A 102 9.13 19.52 0.28
N PHE A 103 8.26 19.57 -0.73
CA PHE A 103 7.84 20.80 -1.40
C PHE A 103 7.14 21.77 -0.45
N VAL A 104 6.17 21.32 0.35
CA VAL A 104 5.46 22.17 1.32
C VAL A 104 6.43 22.74 2.37
N LYS A 105 7.42 21.96 2.81
CA LYS A 105 8.45 22.44 3.73
C LYS A 105 9.28 23.57 3.10
N GLU A 106 9.76 23.37 1.88
CA GLU A 106 10.51 24.38 1.11
C GLU A 106 9.68 25.66 0.94
N GLN A 107 8.44 25.55 0.48
CA GLN A 107 7.54 26.69 0.30
C GLN A 107 7.24 27.44 1.60
N THR A 108 7.17 26.72 2.73
CA THR A 108 6.95 27.33 4.05
C THR A 108 8.17 28.13 4.48
N THR A 109 9.38 27.59 4.28
CA THR A 109 10.64 28.29 4.59
C THR A 109 10.83 29.53 3.71
N GLU A 110 10.55 29.46 2.40
CA GLU A 110 10.64 30.61 1.49
C GLU A 110 9.60 31.70 1.81
N ASN A 111 8.48 31.31 2.40
CA ASN A 111 7.38 32.20 2.78
C ASN A 111 7.43 32.64 4.25
N GLY A 112 8.63 32.71 4.85
CA GLY A 112 8.83 33.23 6.21
C GLY A 112 8.28 32.33 7.31
N ASP A 113 8.46 31.01 7.15
CA ASP A 113 7.96 29.96 8.04
C ASP A 113 6.42 29.90 8.16
N ALA A 114 5.71 30.42 7.16
CA ALA A 114 4.25 30.37 7.05
C ALA A 114 3.79 29.61 5.80
N LEU A 115 2.73 28.80 5.93
CA LEU A 115 2.14 28.10 4.78
C LEU A 115 1.58 29.12 3.77
N PRO A 116 1.90 29.01 2.46
CA PRO A 116 1.31 29.88 1.45
C PRO A 116 -0.22 29.74 1.36
N GLN A 117 -0.91 30.86 1.17
CA GLN A 117 -2.39 30.91 1.16
C GLN A 117 -3.04 29.96 0.14
N TRP A 118 -2.41 29.72 -1.01
CA TRP A 118 -2.97 28.84 -2.03
C TRP A 118 -2.95 27.36 -1.64
N LEU A 119 -2.18 26.98 -0.61
CA LEU A 119 -2.16 25.64 -0.01
C LEU A 119 -3.05 25.54 1.23
N ASP A 120 -3.57 26.67 1.73
CA ASP A 120 -4.40 26.70 2.93
C ASP A 120 -5.70 25.90 2.71
N GLY A 121 -6.04 25.05 3.68
CA GLY A 121 -7.16 24.11 3.59
C GLY A 121 -6.98 22.94 2.62
N LEU A 122 -5.94 22.93 1.78
CA LEU A 122 -5.64 21.83 0.85
C LEU A 122 -4.66 20.81 1.44
N VAL A 123 -3.82 21.23 2.40
CA VAL A 123 -2.85 20.37 3.08
C VAL A 123 -2.94 20.50 4.59
N ILE A 124 -2.59 19.41 5.29
CA ILE A 124 -2.44 19.40 6.75
C ILE A 124 -0.95 19.29 7.04
N VAL A 125 -0.37 20.32 7.65
CA VAL A 125 1.05 20.37 8.01
C VAL A 125 1.22 20.10 9.49
N PHE A 126 2.06 19.13 9.83
CA PHE A 126 2.46 18.85 11.21
C PHE A 126 3.90 18.31 11.25
N GLU A 127 4.61 18.58 12.35
CA GLU A 127 5.93 18.02 12.58
C GLU A 127 5.82 16.70 13.36
N LYS A 128 6.56 15.68 12.90
CA LYS A 128 6.62 14.38 13.55
C LYS A 128 8.07 14.02 13.86
N THR A 129 8.45 14.12 15.14
CA THR A 129 9.73 13.61 15.62
C THR A 129 9.68 12.08 15.69
N THR A 130 10.64 11.40 15.05
CA THR A 130 10.71 9.94 15.04
C THR A 130 12.14 9.44 15.24
N VAL A 131 12.30 8.22 15.74
CA VAL A 131 13.60 7.57 15.93
C VAL A 131 13.95 6.73 14.70
N GLY A 132 15.07 7.05 14.07
CA GLY A 132 15.64 6.29 12.95
C GLY A 132 16.48 5.10 13.41
N VAL A 133 16.07 3.87 13.08
CA VAL A 133 16.81 2.64 13.39
C VAL A 133 17.71 2.29 12.20
N ARG A 134 19.03 2.21 12.43
CA ARG A 134 20.03 1.81 11.44
C ARG A 134 21.04 0.85 12.05
N LYS A 135 21.59 -0.04 11.25
CA LYS A 135 22.69 -0.93 11.69
C LYS A 135 23.96 -0.10 11.87
N ALA A 136 24.64 -0.25 13.00
CA ALA A 136 25.93 0.40 13.22
C ALA A 136 26.97 -0.18 12.24
N ALA A 137 27.84 0.69 11.71
CA ALA A 137 29.07 0.25 11.07
C ALA A 137 29.96 -0.42 12.14
N ARG A 138 30.63 -1.51 11.78
CA ARG A 138 31.57 -2.20 12.67
C ARG A 138 32.80 -1.35 12.95
#